data_AF-A0A7E5WIG0-F1
#
_entry.id   AF-A0A7E5WIG0-F1
#
_cell.length_a   1.000
_cell.length_b   1.000
_cell.length_c   1.000
_cell.angle_alpha   90.00
_cell.angle_beta   90.00
_cell.angle_gamma   90.00
#
_symmetry.space_group_name_H-M   'P 1'
#
loop_
_entity.id
_entity.type
_entity.pdbx_description
1 polymer ?
#
loop_
_entity_poly.entity_id
_entity_poly.type
_entity_poly.pdbx_seq_one_letter_code
_entity_poly.pdbx_strand_id
1 'polypeptide(L)'
;MYVCDIQMKGRTVLVILVTYFGGCSTNIPKLPPMICGEDNLYGEPIQEGTADIEGFPWLGLLIYPVGTSTPVKTTVVLISRQLVIAAALDIDKYPKHDFRSRARVILGHNRSEGPSIRIKDYTYHPDFMSTTYSTLALIQLDPRPFRDKVIPICPPPNGFDNAQSIYALSLDHDCDNSSMVNVYRMEYVDDTHCREFYRRIELDIETMWPTHMACARALSGGECVWTSGTALVIQDGGKWKLLGFGIIGPGCEAPARFLDYGMYHLWVKRAMSSIGQPAITRLAPNYLILRRTTSNVQRFGECDPEETQLTMYSDRTRIQPPFTFEDREGIVKYNVTLQEDMEYHCIVFRVWNTYTKDNPPEITLRRWCTNLNAICSGFSMLTIFFYVEIIFKHACTFEIVAYGTASKYVDAKALMLYLNSKKVRPQVHEASFKYQ
;
A
#
# COMPACT_ATOMS: atom_id res chain seq x y z
N MET A 1 14.98 17.11 -38.88
CA MET A 1 13.70 16.55 -39.35
C MET A 1 13.89 16.21 -40.82
N TYR A 2 14.07 14.94 -41.14
CA TYR A 2 14.12 14.49 -42.53
C TYR A 2 12.88 13.66 -42.80
N VAL A 3 12.13 14.03 -43.82
CA VAL A 3 10.97 13.28 -44.31
C VAL A 3 11.47 12.45 -45.49
N CYS A 4 11.45 11.13 -45.35
CA CYS A 4 11.60 10.22 -46.47
C CYS A 4 10.24 9.62 -46.78
N ASP A 5 9.71 9.96 -47.95
CA ASP A 5 8.54 9.31 -48.53
C ASP A 5 9.00 7.97 -49.14
N ILE A 6 8.50 6.86 -48.61
CA ILE A 6 8.62 5.55 -49.26
C ILE A 6 7.22 5.15 -49.71
N GLN A 7 6.95 5.26 -51.00
CA GLN A 7 5.72 4.74 -51.59
C GLN A 7 5.82 3.22 -51.74
N MET A 8 4.99 2.50 -50.99
CA MET A 8 4.50 1.18 -51.40
C MET A 8 2.99 1.25 -51.59
N LYS A 9 2.52 0.67 -52.70
CA LYS A 9 1.13 0.66 -53.15
C LYS A 9 0.14 0.36 -52.02
N GLY A 10 -0.73 1.32 -51.73
CA GLY A 10 -2.13 1.04 -51.42
C GLY A 10 -2.64 1.20 -49.99
N ARG A 11 -1.82 1.49 -48.97
CA ARG A 11 -2.31 1.91 -47.63
C ARG A 11 -1.32 2.84 -46.93
N THR A 12 -1.78 4.04 -46.57
CA THR A 12 -1.00 5.02 -45.81
C THR A 12 -0.86 4.56 -44.36
N VAL A 13 0.35 4.17 -43.95
CA VAL A 13 0.69 3.95 -42.54
C VAL A 13 1.65 5.07 -42.14
N LEU A 14 1.23 5.90 -41.18
CA LEU A 14 2.08 6.93 -40.59
C LEU A 14 3.11 6.25 -39.67
N VAL A 15 4.33 6.04 -40.16
CA VAL A 15 5.44 5.55 -39.34
C VAL A 15 6.22 6.76 -38.82
N ILE A 16 6.04 7.08 -37.53
CA ILE A 16 6.87 8.07 -36.85
C ILE A 16 8.14 7.35 -36.36
N LEU A 17 9.23 7.45 -37.12
CA LEU A 17 10.55 7.01 -36.70
C LEU A 17 11.16 8.06 -35.76
N VAL A 18 11.05 7.83 -34.45
CA VAL A 18 11.82 8.57 -33.45
C VAL A 18 13.22 7.95 -33.40
N THR A 19 14.20 8.61 -34.03
CA THR A 19 15.60 8.25 -33.88
C THR A 19 16.10 8.70 -32.51
N TYR A 20 16.35 7.74 -31.63
CA TYR A 20 17.09 7.97 -30.39
C TYR A 20 18.55 8.24 -30.74
N PHE A 21 18.95 9.50 -30.75
CA PHE A 21 20.36 9.85 -30.61
C PHE A 21 20.80 9.51 -29.19
N GLY A 22 21.73 8.56 -29.08
CA GLY A 22 22.36 8.19 -27.82
C GLY A 22 23.16 9.35 -27.22
N GLY A 23 23.26 9.34 -25.90
CA GLY A 23 24.18 10.18 -25.14
C GLY A 23 23.56 11.42 -24.51
N CYS A 24 22.56 11.25 -23.66
CA CYS A 24 22.30 12.25 -22.62
C CYS A 24 22.40 11.56 -21.27
N SER A 25 23.45 11.88 -20.53
CA SER A 25 23.57 11.54 -19.12
C SER A 25 22.33 12.06 -18.41
N THR A 26 21.43 11.16 -18.00
CA THR A 26 20.26 11.56 -17.24
C THR A 26 20.72 11.97 -15.86
N ASN A 27 21.04 13.25 -15.70
CA ASN A 27 20.76 13.95 -14.47
C ASN A 27 19.25 13.88 -14.27
N ILE A 28 18.78 12.73 -13.75
CA ILE A 28 17.44 12.61 -13.19
C ILE A 28 17.39 13.70 -12.13
N PRO A 29 16.52 14.71 -12.26
CA PRO A 29 16.37 15.72 -11.22
C PRO A 29 16.10 14.97 -9.93
N LYS A 30 17.00 15.09 -8.95
CA LYS A 30 16.72 14.60 -7.60
C LYS A 30 15.44 15.30 -7.19
N LEU A 31 14.35 14.52 -7.08
CA LEU A 31 13.07 15.02 -6.59
C LEU A 31 13.39 15.79 -5.29
N PRO A 32 12.90 17.04 -5.14
CA PRO A 32 13.18 17.80 -3.93
C PRO A 32 12.82 16.95 -2.71
N PRO A 33 13.65 16.99 -1.65
CA PRO A 33 13.43 16.17 -0.47
C PRO A 33 12.00 16.39 0.04
N MET A 34 11.29 15.29 0.24
CA MET A 34 9.93 15.33 0.77
C MET A 34 9.98 16.02 2.14
N ILE A 35 9.19 17.08 2.31
CA ILE A 35 8.99 17.72 3.61
C ILE A 35 8.23 16.72 4.49
N CYS A 36 8.74 16.48 5.69
CA CYS A 36 8.18 15.56 6.66
C CYS A 36 8.37 16.09 8.09
N GLY A 37 7.54 15.60 9.01
CA GLY A 37 7.68 15.79 10.46
C GLY A 37 7.50 17.24 10.94
N GLU A 38 6.85 18.10 10.15
CA GLU A 38 6.49 19.47 10.56
C GLU A 38 5.11 19.45 11.23
N ASP A 39 5.05 19.82 12.51
CA ASP A 39 3.78 20.03 13.24
C ASP A 39 3.16 21.40 12.92
N ASN A 40 1.92 21.59 13.38
CA ASN A 40 1.22 22.88 13.31
C ASN A 40 1.12 23.53 14.71
N LEU A 41 2.05 23.24 15.63
CA LEU A 41 2.02 23.78 17.00
C LEU A 41 2.66 25.17 17.12
N TYR A 42 3.03 25.80 16.00
CA TYR A 42 3.56 27.18 15.92
C TYR A 42 4.72 27.49 16.89
N GLY A 43 5.50 26.47 17.27
CA GLY A 43 6.64 26.63 18.19
C GLY A 43 6.30 26.52 19.68
N GLU A 44 5.06 26.17 20.03
CA GLU A 44 4.70 25.86 21.41
C GLU A 44 5.34 24.53 21.84
N PRO A 45 5.96 24.47 23.04
CA PRO A 45 6.54 23.24 23.54
C PRO A 45 5.43 22.24 23.83
N ILE A 46 5.61 21.00 23.37
CA ILE A 46 4.65 19.94 23.67
C ILE A 46 4.62 19.67 25.16
N GLN A 47 3.41 19.77 25.71
CA GLN A 47 3.12 19.37 27.07
C GLN A 47 2.41 18.02 27.09
N GLU A 48 2.67 17.25 28.13
CA GLU A 48 1.92 16.04 28.44
C GLU A 48 0.48 16.40 28.79
N GLY A 49 -0.47 15.55 28.39
CA GLY A 49 -1.90 15.82 28.53
C GLY A 49 -2.62 15.69 27.20
N THR A 50 -3.37 16.70 26.81
CA THR A 50 -4.28 16.62 25.66
C THR A 50 -4.05 17.78 24.71
N ALA A 51 -4.00 17.50 23.41
CA ALA A 51 -3.77 18.48 22.34
C ALA A 51 -4.71 18.24 21.14
N ASP A 52 -4.92 19.26 20.31
CA ASP A 52 -5.76 19.14 19.12
C ASP A 52 -5.05 18.34 18.00
N ILE A 53 -5.80 17.48 17.28
CA ILE A 53 -5.28 16.67 16.18
C ILE A 53 -4.72 17.52 15.03
N GLU A 54 -5.22 18.74 14.86
CA GLU A 54 -4.74 19.73 13.90
C GLU A 54 -3.26 20.07 14.11
N GLY A 55 -2.75 19.94 15.34
CA GLY A 55 -1.34 20.07 15.67
C GLY A 55 -0.45 18.98 15.03
N PHE A 56 -1.02 17.82 14.71
CA PHE A 56 -0.30 16.63 14.24
C PHE A 56 -0.79 16.21 12.84
N PRO A 57 -0.35 16.89 11.76
CA PRO A 57 -0.92 16.72 10.42
C PRO A 57 -0.74 15.31 9.83
N TRP A 58 0.21 14.51 10.32
CA TRP A 58 0.37 13.11 9.89
C TRP A 58 -0.56 12.14 10.61
N LEU A 59 -1.14 12.51 11.75
CA LEU A 59 -2.02 11.63 12.52
C LEU A 59 -3.43 11.69 11.94
N GLY A 60 -4.15 10.57 12.00
CA GLY A 60 -5.51 10.55 11.51
C GLY A 60 -6.28 9.29 11.86
N LEU A 61 -7.49 9.22 11.30
CA LEU A 61 -8.46 8.17 11.56
C LEU A 61 -8.87 7.50 10.26
N LEU A 62 -8.85 6.17 10.27
CA LEU A 62 -9.59 5.35 9.35
C LEU A 62 -10.96 5.04 9.95
N ILE A 63 -11.99 5.38 9.20
CA ILE A 63 -13.40 5.25 9.61
C ILE A 63 -14.07 4.27 8.66
N TYR A 64 -14.74 3.28 9.25
CA TYR A 64 -15.57 2.34 8.52
C TYR A 64 -17.03 2.46 9.00
N PRO A 65 -17.97 2.88 8.13
CA PRO A 65 -19.37 2.99 8.52
C PRO A 65 -19.95 1.59 8.69
N VAL A 66 -20.19 1.16 9.93
CA VAL A 66 -20.96 -0.05 10.24
C VAL A 66 -22.44 0.34 10.28
N GLY A 67 -23.38 -0.59 10.02
CA GLY A 67 -24.83 -0.31 10.08
C GLY A 67 -25.39 0.07 11.46
N THR A 68 -24.51 0.45 12.39
CA THR A 68 -24.76 0.96 13.74
C THR A 68 -24.64 2.49 13.75
N SER A 69 -25.12 3.13 14.81
CA SER A 69 -25.01 4.59 15.00
C SER A 69 -23.56 5.09 15.10
N THR A 70 -22.63 4.25 15.56
CA THR A 70 -21.20 4.58 15.70
C THR A 70 -20.35 3.77 14.70
N PRO A 71 -19.51 4.41 13.87
CA PRO A 71 -18.59 3.70 13.00
C PRO A 71 -17.38 3.18 13.78
N VAL A 72 -16.75 2.12 13.25
CA VAL A 72 -15.50 1.59 13.80
C VAL A 72 -14.33 2.43 13.32
N LYS A 73 -13.43 2.79 14.24
CA LYS A 73 -12.34 3.75 14.03
C LYS A 73 -10.99 3.09 14.33
N THR A 74 -9.98 3.41 13.54
CA THR A 74 -8.59 2.97 13.72
C THR A 74 -7.66 4.14 13.49
N THR A 75 -6.67 4.33 14.36
CA THR A 75 -5.63 5.34 14.17
C THR A 75 -4.70 4.97 13.02
N VAL A 76 -4.39 5.95 12.18
CA VAL A 76 -3.45 5.80 11.07
C VAL A 76 -2.43 6.94 11.08
N VAL A 77 -1.22 6.67 10.56
CA VAL A 77 -0.17 7.67 10.42
C VAL A 77 0.25 7.80 8.96
N LEU A 78 0.25 9.03 8.45
CA LEU A 78 0.71 9.39 7.11
C LEU A 78 2.24 9.35 7.04
N ILE A 79 2.75 8.47 6.18
CA ILE A 79 4.20 8.31 5.93
C ILE A 79 4.63 8.81 4.55
N SER A 80 3.66 8.98 3.64
CA SER A 80 3.89 9.62 2.34
C SER A 80 2.60 10.28 1.85
N ARG A 81 2.63 11.04 0.76
CA ARG A 81 1.43 11.69 0.20
C ARG A 81 0.28 10.74 -0.11
N GLN A 82 0.51 9.44 -0.27
CA GLN A 82 -0.56 8.50 -0.64
C GLN A 82 -0.55 7.24 0.22
N LEU A 83 0.21 7.22 1.31
CA LEU A 83 0.36 6.03 2.14
C LEU A 83 0.26 6.37 3.60
N VAL A 84 -0.63 5.64 4.26
CA VAL A 84 -0.74 5.61 5.71
C VAL A 84 -0.44 4.21 6.20
N ILE A 85 -0.01 4.10 7.45
CA ILE A 85 0.21 2.82 8.12
C ILE A 85 -0.65 2.73 9.38
N ALA A 86 -0.96 1.51 9.76
CA ALA A 86 -1.76 1.17 10.92
C ALA A 86 -1.33 -0.20 11.47
N ALA A 87 -1.82 -0.58 12.65
CA ALA A 87 -1.69 -1.94 13.14
C ALA A 87 -2.52 -2.90 12.26
N ALA A 88 -1.92 -4.01 11.81
CA ALA A 88 -2.58 -4.99 10.96
C ALA A 88 -3.83 -5.59 11.60
N LEU A 89 -3.75 -5.90 12.90
CA LEU A 89 -4.86 -6.43 13.69
C LEU A 89 -6.08 -5.49 13.70
N ASP A 90 -5.87 -4.17 13.67
CA ASP A 90 -6.98 -3.21 13.62
C ASP A 90 -7.61 -3.13 12.24
N ILE A 91 -6.78 -3.18 11.21
CA ILE A 91 -7.27 -3.23 9.84
C ILE A 91 -8.04 -4.53 9.58
N ASP A 92 -7.62 -5.63 10.17
CA ASP A 92 -8.24 -6.94 9.98
C ASP A 92 -9.68 -7.06 10.49
N LYS A 93 -10.02 -6.31 11.53
CA LYS A 93 -11.39 -6.26 12.11
C LYS A 93 -12.45 -5.78 11.11
N TYR A 94 -12.06 -5.06 10.06
CA TYR A 94 -13.01 -4.51 9.11
C TYR A 94 -13.51 -5.55 8.10
N PRO A 95 -14.80 -5.51 7.70
CA PRO A 95 -15.32 -6.38 6.67
C PRO A 95 -14.57 -6.21 5.34
N LYS A 96 -14.05 -7.31 4.79
CA LYS A 96 -13.20 -7.28 3.58
C LYS A 96 -13.94 -7.24 2.26
N HIS A 97 -15.27 -7.38 2.28
CA HIS A 97 -16.08 -7.45 1.07
C HIS A 97 -16.34 -6.07 0.44
N ASP A 98 -16.29 -5.01 1.24
CA ASP A 98 -16.60 -3.63 0.84
C ASP A 98 -15.65 -2.59 1.48
N PHE A 99 -14.51 -3.04 2.02
CA PHE A 99 -13.55 -2.21 2.74
C PHE A 99 -13.09 -0.99 1.93
N ARG A 100 -12.57 -1.16 0.71
CA ARG A 100 -12.05 -0.03 -0.09
C ARG A 100 -13.18 0.92 -0.48
N SER A 101 -14.35 0.37 -0.82
CA SER A 101 -15.51 1.15 -1.23
C SER A 101 -16.09 2.03 -0.11
N ARG A 102 -16.05 1.58 1.15
CA ARG A 102 -16.71 2.25 2.29
C ARG A 102 -15.77 2.93 3.27
N ALA A 103 -14.59 2.37 3.50
CA ALA A 103 -13.63 2.95 4.43
C ALA A 103 -13.13 4.32 3.93
N ARG A 104 -12.93 5.23 4.87
CA ARG A 104 -12.44 6.58 4.62
C ARG A 104 -11.33 6.91 5.60
N VAL A 105 -10.36 7.69 5.15
CA VAL A 105 -9.28 8.20 6.00
C VAL A 105 -9.41 9.72 6.11
N ILE A 106 -9.30 10.25 7.33
CA ILE A 106 -9.25 11.68 7.64
C ILE A 106 -7.90 11.94 8.34
N LEU A 107 -7.18 12.98 7.93
CA LEU A 107 -5.81 13.28 8.40
C LEU A 107 -5.73 14.70 8.93
N GLY A 108 -5.12 14.89 10.09
CA GLY A 108 -4.80 16.20 10.68
C GLY A 108 -6.01 17.10 10.94
N HIS A 109 -7.20 16.52 11.09
CA HIS A 109 -8.45 17.24 11.29
C HIS A 109 -9.41 16.42 12.14
N ASN A 110 -10.32 17.11 12.83
CA ASN A 110 -11.54 16.51 13.35
C ASN A 110 -12.29 15.71 12.27
N ARG A 111 -12.91 14.59 12.68
CA ARG A 111 -13.83 13.81 11.85
C ARG A 111 -14.95 14.64 11.20
N SER A 112 -15.51 15.62 11.93
CA SER A 112 -16.66 16.40 11.45
C SER A 112 -16.29 17.45 10.39
N GLU A 113 -15.03 17.84 10.32
CA GLU A 113 -14.57 18.99 9.53
C GLU A 113 -13.56 18.59 8.43
N GLY A 114 -12.86 17.47 8.62
CA GLY A 114 -11.79 17.04 7.75
C GLY A 114 -12.25 16.41 6.43
N PRO A 115 -11.47 16.59 5.34
CA PRO A 115 -11.73 15.93 4.07
C PRO A 115 -11.54 14.42 4.19
N SER A 116 -12.56 13.65 3.80
CA SER A 116 -12.43 12.20 3.72
C SER A 116 -11.72 11.75 2.44
N ILE A 117 -10.73 10.89 2.61
CA ILE A 117 -9.92 10.30 1.54
C ILE A 117 -10.34 8.84 1.37
N ARG A 118 -10.53 8.40 0.13
CA ARG A 118 -10.88 7.01 -0.17
C ARG A 118 -9.64 6.14 -0.09
N ILE A 119 -9.84 4.90 0.34
CA ILE A 119 -8.82 3.88 0.28
C ILE A 119 -8.78 3.34 -1.14
N LYS A 120 -7.61 3.42 -1.75
CA LYS A 120 -7.34 2.78 -3.02
C LYS A 120 -6.99 1.31 -2.80
N ASP A 121 -6.15 1.03 -1.81
CA ASP A 121 -5.68 -0.32 -1.53
C ASP A 121 -5.05 -0.48 -0.14
N TYR A 122 -4.69 -1.70 0.24
CA TYR A 122 -4.01 -2.02 1.49
C TYR A 122 -3.28 -3.36 1.42
N THR A 123 -2.24 -3.58 2.22
CA THR A 123 -1.63 -4.90 2.42
C THR A 123 -1.16 -5.06 3.85
N TYR A 124 -1.04 -6.31 4.27
CA TYR A 124 -0.44 -6.67 5.53
C TYR A 124 1.05 -6.96 5.36
N HIS A 125 1.80 -6.76 6.43
CA HIS A 125 3.15 -7.33 6.52
C HIS A 125 3.07 -8.86 6.35
N PRO A 126 4.02 -9.51 5.64
CA PRO A 126 4.01 -10.95 5.42
C PRO A 126 3.90 -11.81 6.68
N ASP A 127 4.47 -11.34 7.80
CA ASP A 127 4.40 -12.03 9.09
C ASP A 127 3.00 -12.10 9.71
N PHE A 128 2.05 -11.29 9.21
CA PHE A 128 0.69 -11.22 9.72
C PHE A 128 -0.02 -12.57 9.51
N MET A 129 -0.55 -13.16 10.58
CA MET A 129 -1.19 -14.48 10.62
C MET A 129 -0.28 -15.67 10.29
N SER A 130 0.90 -15.46 9.69
CA SER A 130 1.88 -16.53 9.49
C SER A 130 2.71 -16.79 10.74
N THR A 131 3.11 -15.72 11.43
CA THR A 131 4.04 -15.77 12.56
C THR A 131 3.48 -15.03 13.77
N THR A 132 2.85 -13.88 13.54
CA THR A 132 2.28 -13.04 14.61
C THR A 132 1.07 -12.27 14.11
N TYR A 133 0.18 -11.86 15.02
CA TYR A 133 -0.90 -10.93 14.70
C TYR A 133 -0.49 -9.47 14.91
N SER A 134 0.64 -9.23 15.57
CA SER A 134 1.15 -7.90 15.90
C SER A 134 2.14 -7.42 14.84
N THR A 135 1.61 -6.94 13.72
CA THR A 135 2.40 -6.39 12.61
C THR A 135 1.75 -5.13 12.04
N LEU A 136 2.35 -4.53 11.00
CA LEU A 136 1.83 -3.35 10.31
C LEU A 136 0.99 -3.72 9.08
N ALA A 137 -0.01 -2.87 8.81
CA ALA A 137 -0.65 -2.78 7.51
C ALA A 137 -0.25 -1.47 6.82
N LEU A 138 -0.04 -1.54 5.51
CA LEU A 138 0.19 -0.39 4.65
C LEU A 138 -1.08 -0.13 3.85
N ILE A 139 -1.59 1.09 3.89
CA ILE A 139 -2.84 1.49 3.25
C ILE A 139 -2.54 2.60 2.25
N GLN A 140 -2.97 2.40 1.01
CA GLN A 140 -2.90 3.39 -0.04
C GLN A 140 -4.17 4.22 -0.14
N LEU A 141 -3.96 5.52 -0.22
CA LEU A 141 -5.00 6.52 -0.42
C LEU A 141 -5.14 6.87 -1.90
N ASP A 142 -6.36 7.23 -2.29
CA ASP A 142 -6.63 7.80 -3.62
C ASP A 142 -5.78 9.08 -3.84
N PRO A 143 -5.06 9.20 -4.97
CA PRO A 143 -4.28 10.38 -5.29
C PRO A 143 -5.22 11.54 -5.66
N ARG A 144 -5.65 12.31 -4.65
CA ARG A 144 -6.33 13.60 -4.87
C ARG A 144 -5.35 14.74 -4.67
N PRO A 145 -5.50 15.86 -5.39
CA PRO A 145 -4.77 17.07 -5.05
C PRO A 145 -5.20 17.46 -3.64
N PHE A 146 -4.33 17.20 -2.66
CA PHE A 146 -4.48 17.67 -1.29
C PHE A 146 -4.67 19.18 -1.37
N ARG A 147 -5.91 19.63 -1.15
CA ARG A 147 -6.19 21.06 -1.01
C ARG A 147 -5.64 21.56 0.32
N ASP A 148 -5.57 20.66 1.30
CA ASP A 148 -5.10 20.92 2.66
C ASP A 148 -3.67 20.42 2.83
N LYS A 149 -2.83 21.19 3.54
CA LYS A 149 -1.39 20.95 3.70
C LYS A 149 -1.15 19.80 4.70
N VAL A 150 -1.46 18.57 4.32
CA VAL A 150 -1.15 17.38 5.12
C VAL A 150 0.32 17.00 4.92
N ILE A 151 1.09 16.94 6.00
CA ILE A 151 2.53 16.69 5.99
C ILE A 151 2.78 15.30 6.61
N PRO A 152 3.50 14.39 5.93
CA PRO A 152 3.80 13.06 6.47
C PRO A 152 4.77 13.15 7.65
N ILE A 153 4.76 12.15 8.52
CA ILE A 153 5.81 11.98 9.54
C ILE A 153 7.13 11.58 8.89
N CYS A 154 8.26 11.93 9.51
CA CYS A 154 9.56 11.50 9.01
C CYS A 154 9.84 10.01 9.28
N PRO A 155 10.69 9.38 8.46
CA PRO A 155 11.29 8.07 8.73
C PRO A 155 11.94 7.98 10.13
N PRO A 156 12.13 6.76 10.66
CA PRO A 156 12.79 6.56 11.94
C PRO A 156 14.22 7.14 11.89
N PRO A 157 14.75 7.63 13.01
CA PRO A 157 16.13 8.09 13.09
C PRO A 157 17.10 6.91 12.87
N ASN A 158 18.32 7.19 12.40
CA ASN A 158 19.38 6.17 12.21
C ASN A 158 20.01 5.69 13.54
N GLY A 159 19.40 6.07 14.66
CA GLY A 159 19.92 5.99 16.02
C GLY A 159 19.43 7.22 16.80
N PHE A 160 19.13 7.06 18.08
CA PHE A 160 18.74 8.17 18.95
C PHE A 160 19.34 7.97 20.34
N ASP A 161 19.75 9.06 20.96
CA ASP A 161 20.30 9.06 22.31
C ASP A 161 19.16 9.06 23.35
N ASN A 162 19.41 8.46 24.52
CA ASN A 162 18.47 8.45 25.64
C ASN A 162 18.10 9.85 26.17
N ALA A 163 18.80 10.90 25.72
CA ALA A 163 18.53 12.29 26.09
C ALA A 163 17.35 12.92 25.32
N GLN A 164 16.89 12.28 24.24
CA GLN A 164 15.78 12.77 23.44
C GLN A 164 14.44 12.35 24.05
N SER A 165 13.49 13.28 24.14
CA SER A 165 12.15 12.99 24.66
C SER A 165 11.34 12.17 23.66
N ILE A 166 10.86 11.01 24.11
CA ILE A 166 9.96 10.13 23.38
C ILE A 166 8.53 10.42 23.83
N TYR A 167 7.59 10.39 22.90
CA TYR A 167 6.18 10.63 23.18
C TYR A 167 5.31 9.53 22.57
N ALA A 168 4.23 9.17 23.25
CA ALA A 168 3.16 8.36 22.69
C ALA A 168 1.95 9.25 22.44
N LEU A 169 1.46 9.23 21.19
CA LEU A 169 0.28 9.98 20.75
C LEU A 169 -0.86 9.00 20.55
N SER A 170 -1.91 9.12 21.36
CA SER A 170 -3.11 8.29 21.27
C SER A 170 -4.32 9.15 20.96
N LEU A 171 -5.19 8.67 20.07
CA LEU A 171 -6.46 9.34 19.79
C LEU A 171 -7.51 8.87 20.79
N ASP A 172 -8.24 9.81 21.35
CA ASP A 172 -9.31 9.54 22.30
C ASP A 172 -10.43 8.68 21.66
N HIS A 173 -11.03 7.77 22.44
CA HIS A 173 -11.98 6.78 21.94
C HIS A 173 -13.33 7.40 21.53
N ASP A 174 -13.71 8.52 22.14
CA ASP A 174 -14.93 9.27 21.84
C ASP A 174 -14.74 10.32 20.74
N CYS A 175 -14.17 9.89 19.61
CA CYS A 175 -14.02 10.67 18.37
C CYS A 175 -15.36 11.03 17.68
N ASP A 176 -16.50 11.03 18.39
CA ASP A 176 -17.75 11.61 17.86
C ASP A 176 -17.80 13.11 18.12
N ASN A 177 -17.08 13.61 19.14
CA ASN A 177 -16.88 15.05 19.42
C ASN A 177 -15.42 15.41 19.81
N SER A 178 -14.60 14.45 20.21
CA SER A 178 -13.23 14.69 20.70
C SER A 178 -12.21 14.57 19.56
N SER A 179 -11.61 15.69 19.14
CA SER A 179 -10.45 15.73 18.21
C SER A 179 -9.13 15.72 18.95
N MET A 180 -9.16 15.09 20.11
CA MET A 180 -8.12 15.21 21.08
C MET A 180 -7.11 14.08 20.92
N VAL A 181 -5.84 14.48 20.93
CA VAL A 181 -4.67 13.62 21.00
C VAL A 181 -4.17 13.65 22.42
N ASN A 182 -4.21 12.50 23.08
CA ASN A 182 -3.53 12.31 24.35
C ASN A 182 -2.03 12.12 24.08
N VAL A 183 -1.23 12.96 24.71
CA VAL A 183 0.22 13.02 24.57
C VAL A 183 0.83 12.55 25.89
N TYR A 184 1.51 11.42 25.86
CA TYR A 184 2.22 10.85 27.00
C TYR A 184 3.71 11.00 26.82
N ARG A 185 4.42 11.43 27.85
CA ARG A 185 5.88 11.40 27.84
C ARG A 185 6.35 10.01 28.19
N MET A 186 7.20 9.44 27.34
CA MET A 186 7.61 8.04 27.42
C MET A 186 9.08 7.91 27.77
N GLU A 187 9.42 6.80 28.43
CA GLU A 187 10.80 6.32 28.55
C GLU A 187 10.93 4.93 27.93
N TYR A 188 12.10 4.66 27.35
CA TYR A 188 12.41 3.36 26.77
C TYR A 188 12.62 2.31 27.86
N VAL A 189 12.07 1.12 27.64
CA VAL A 189 12.28 -0.06 28.49
C VAL A 189 12.99 -1.10 27.63
N ASP A 190 14.06 -1.70 28.13
CA ASP A 190 14.73 -2.75 27.38
C ASP A 190 13.87 -4.01 27.23
N ASP A 191 14.17 -4.79 26.18
CA ASP A 191 13.41 -5.98 25.81
C ASP A 191 13.38 -7.03 26.93
N THR A 192 14.46 -7.14 27.73
CA THR A 192 14.54 -8.15 28.79
C THR A 192 13.56 -7.83 29.92
N HIS A 193 13.61 -6.60 30.46
CA HIS A 193 12.68 -6.17 31.49
C HIS A 193 11.23 -6.15 30.99
N CYS A 194 11.01 -5.78 29.72
CA CYS A 194 9.68 -5.80 29.12
C CYS A 194 9.10 -7.22 29.08
N ARG A 195 9.86 -8.21 28.59
CA ARG A 195 9.41 -9.62 28.56
C ARG A 195 9.20 -10.19 29.95
N GLU A 196 10.10 -9.92 30.88
CA GLU A 196 9.95 -10.37 32.27
C GLU A 196 8.68 -9.83 32.93
N PHE A 197 8.33 -8.57 32.66
CA PHE A 197 7.09 -7.97 33.13
C PHE A 197 5.86 -8.72 32.60
N TYR A 198 5.76 -8.92 31.28
CA TYR A 198 4.61 -9.62 30.67
C TYR A 198 4.49 -11.09 31.11
N ARG A 199 5.62 -11.77 31.31
CA ARG A 199 5.64 -13.13 31.87
C ARG A 199 5.12 -13.16 33.31
N ARG A 200 5.49 -12.17 34.13
CA ARG A 200 5.08 -12.10 35.54
C ARG A 200 3.59 -11.87 35.71
N ILE A 201 2.97 -11.10 34.82
CA ILE A 201 1.54 -10.78 34.85
C ILE A 201 0.69 -11.74 33.98
N GLU A 202 1.29 -12.83 33.50
CA GLU A 202 0.61 -13.88 32.72
C GLU A 202 -0.05 -13.36 31.42
N LEU A 203 0.51 -12.31 30.81
CA LEU A 203 0.07 -11.76 29.52
C LEU A 203 1.06 -12.08 28.37
N ASP A 204 1.90 -13.10 28.56
CA ASP A 204 2.92 -13.55 27.63
C ASP A 204 2.35 -14.49 26.55
N ILE A 205 1.45 -13.95 25.71
CA ILE A 205 0.83 -14.68 24.60
C ILE A 205 1.77 -14.62 23.39
N GLU A 206 2.36 -15.76 23.00
CA GLU A 206 3.37 -15.88 21.94
C GLU A 206 2.93 -15.20 20.63
N THR A 207 1.71 -15.47 20.17
CA THR A 207 1.18 -14.94 18.89
C THR A 207 0.88 -13.45 18.89
N MET A 208 0.91 -12.79 20.06
CA MET A 208 0.71 -11.35 20.24
C MET A 208 2.03 -10.58 20.31
N TRP A 209 3.18 -11.27 20.38
CA TRP A 209 4.47 -10.60 20.32
C TRP A 209 4.81 -10.21 18.88
N PRO A 210 5.18 -8.95 18.62
CA PRO A 210 5.73 -8.56 17.34
C PRO A 210 7.06 -9.28 17.06
N THR A 211 7.35 -9.56 15.79
CA THR A 211 8.68 -10.00 15.35
C THR A 211 9.76 -9.00 15.75
N HIS A 212 9.44 -7.71 15.64
CA HIS A 212 10.30 -6.60 16.01
C HIS A 212 9.54 -5.65 16.94
N MET A 213 10.01 -5.54 18.18
CA MET A 213 9.30 -4.89 19.27
C MET A 213 10.17 -3.81 19.90
N ALA A 214 9.59 -2.65 20.14
CA ALA A 214 10.13 -1.61 21.00
C ALA A 214 9.24 -1.52 22.25
N CYS A 215 9.85 -1.36 23.42
CA CYS A 215 9.10 -1.25 24.67
C CYS A 215 9.32 0.13 25.29
N ALA A 216 8.24 0.73 25.76
CA ALA A 216 8.28 2.02 26.43
C ALA A 216 7.18 2.10 27.48
N ARG A 217 7.38 2.90 28.52
CA ARG A 217 6.35 3.18 29.52
C ARG A 217 6.15 4.68 29.67
N ALA A 218 4.92 5.10 29.97
CA ALA A 218 4.67 6.50 30.26
C ALA A 218 5.27 6.87 31.63
N LEU A 219 5.82 8.08 31.74
CA LEU A 219 6.32 8.62 33.01
C LEU A 219 5.18 9.01 33.94
N SER A 220 4.02 9.34 33.38
CA SER A 220 2.78 9.61 34.08
C SER A 220 1.59 9.19 33.22
N GLY A 221 0.43 8.94 33.82
CA GLY A 221 -0.77 8.65 33.04
C GLY A 221 -1.88 7.92 33.81
N GLY A 222 -1.62 7.45 35.03
CA GLY A 222 -2.64 6.80 35.86
C GLY A 222 -3.24 5.55 35.19
N GLU A 223 -4.52 5.30 35.45
CA GLU A 223 -5.26 4.18 34.85
C GLU A 223 -5.64 4.48 33.40
N CYS A 224 -4.88 3.90 32.46
CA CYS A 224 -5.21 3.90 31.03
C CYS A 224 -4.93 2.51 30.45
N VAL A 225 -5.59 2.16 29.34
CA VAL A 225 -5.29 0.95 28.57
C VAL A 225 -4.67 1.36 27.25
N TRP A 226 -3.48 0.83 26.93
CA TRP A 226 -2.88 1.07 25.62
C TRP A 226 -3.74 0.42 24.55
N THR A 227 -4.24 1.27 23.65
CA THR A 227 -4.96 0.81 22.48
C THR A 227 -4.05 0.74 21.28
N SER A 228 -4.35 -0.22 20.42
CA SER A 228 -3.64 -0.40 19.17
C SER A 228 -3.82 0.84 18.29
N GLY A 229 -2.74 1.23 17.61
CA GLY A 229 -2.73 2.44 16.79
C GLY A 229 -2.11 3.68 17.46
N THR A 230 -1.72 3.61 18.74
CA THR A 230 -0.95 4.68 19.41
C THR A 230 0.38 4.91 18.67
N ALA A 231 0.70 6.14 18.29
CA ALA A 231 1.95 6.44 17.58
C ALA A 231 3.07 6.76 18.57
N LEU A 232 4.14 5.96 18.60
CA LEU A 232 5.37 6.27 19.33
C LEU A 232 6.28 7.12 18.46
N VAL A 233 6.60 8.32 18.92
CA VAL A 233 7.29 9.34 18.13
C VAL A 233 8.42 9.99 18.93
N ILE A 234 9.35 10.58 18.20
CA ILE A 234 10.49 11.32 18.75
C ILE A 234 10.65 12.63 18.00
N GLN A 235 11.05 13.68 18.72
CA GLN A 235 11.41 14.96 18.11
C GLN A 235 12.92 15.05 17.98
N ASP A 236 13.43 15.01 16.75
CA ASP A 236 14.87 15.04 16.46
C ASP A 236 15.16 16.07 15.36
N GLY A 237 16.01 17.04 15.68
CA GLY A 237 16.34 18.15 14.76
C GLY A 237 15.14 19.01 14.37
N GLY A 238 14.19 19.22 15.30
CA GLY A 238 12.97 19.99 15.07
C GLY A 238 11.95 19.29 14.17
N LYS A 239 12.08 17.97 13.96
CA LYS A 239 11.16 17.18 13.16
C LYS A 239 10.67 15.96 13.91
N TRP A 240 9.40 15.63 13.70
CA TRP A 240 8.77 14.43 14.21
C TRP A 240 9.14 13.21 13.38
N LYS A 241 9.67 12.20 14.05
CA LYS A 241 10.02 10.90 13.48
C LYS A 241 9.22 9.81 14.14
N LEU A 242 8.79 8.83 13.36
CA LEU A 242 8.04 7.68 13.85
C LEU A 242 9.01 6.62 14.39
N LEU A 243 8.83 6.20 15.64
CA LEU A 243 9.54 5.08 16.25
C LEU A 243 8.73 3.79 16.20
N GLY A 244 7.40 3.87 16.37
CA GLY A 244 6.60 2.66 16.41
C GLY A 244 5.10 2.86 16.52
N PHE A 245 4.39 1.74 16.54
CA PHE A 245 2.93 1.66 16.66
C PHE A 245 2.55 0.80 17.85
N GLY A 246 1.74 1.33 18.75
CA GLY A 246 1.29 0.63 19.95
C GLY A 246 0.49 -0.59 19.58
N ILE A 247 0.75 -1.68 20.30
CA ILE A 247 -0.13 -2.85 20.35
C ILE A 247 -0.87 -2.85 21.68
N ILE A 248 -1.96 -3.62 21.75
CA ILE A 248 -2.77 -3.71 22.95
C ILE A 248 -1.90 -4.18 24.13
N GLY A 249 -1.98 -3.45 25.24
CA GLY A 249 -1.16 -3.66 26.41
C GLY A 249 -1.79 -3.16 27.70
N PRO A 250 -1.25 -3.57 28.86
CA PRO A 250 -1.71 -3.09 30.17
C PRO A 250 -1.30 -1.62 30.35
N GLY A 251 -2.00 -0.88 31.21
CA GLY A 251 -1.55 0.35 31.92
C GLY A 251 -0.63 1.36 31.20
N CYS A 252 -0.96 2.65 31.18
CA CYS A 252 -0.05 3.71 30.69
C CYS A 252 1.36 3.64 31.30
N GLU A 253 1.45 3.43 32.62
CA GLU A 253 2.73 3.38 33.37
C GLU A 253 3.39 1.99 33.35
N ALA A 254 2.71 0.98 32.82
CA ALA A 254 3.28 -0.34 32.60
C ALA A 254 4.12 -0.35 31.31
N PRO A 255 5.15 -1.22 31.22
CA PRO A 255 5.86 -1.47 29.97
C PRO A 255 4.88 -1.82 28.84
N ALA A 256 4.80 -0.95 27.84
CA ALA A 256 3.93 -1.09 26.69
C ALA A 256 4.73 -1.49 25.47
N ARG A 257 4.14 -2.38 24.67
CA ARG A 257 4.76 -2.91 23.47
C ARG A 257 4.37 -2.06 22.26
N PHE A 258 5.35 -1.79 21.42
CA PHE A 258 5.20 -1.10 20.15
C PHE A 258 5.83 -1.95 19.04
N LEU A 259 5.23 -1.91 17.85
CA LEU A 259 5.83 -2.38 16.61
C LEU A 259 7.02 -1.46 16.29
N ASP A 260 8.24 -2.00 16.28
CA ASP A 260 9.44 -1.19 16.00
C ASP A 260 9.48 -0.77 14.52
N TYR A 261 9.04 0.47 14.25
CA TYR A 261 8.98 0.98 12.89
C TYR A 261 10.37 1.09 12.25
N GLY A 262 11.44 1.23 13.03
CA GLY A 262 12.82 1.15 12.55
C GLY A 262 13.07 -0.10 11.72
N MET A 263 12.63 -1.24 12.25
CA MET A 263 12.78 -2.55 11.63
C MET A 263 11.80 -2.77 10.46
N TYR A 264 10.56 -2.29 10.58
CA TYR A 264 9.58 -2.38 9.50
C TYR A 264 9.79 -1.36 8.36
N HIS A 265 10.60 -0.32 8.56
CA HIS A 265 10.78 0.76 7.59
C HIS A 265 11.35 0.25 6.26
N LEU A 266 12.22 -0.77 6.29
CA LEU A 266 12.76 -1.37 5.07
C LEU A 266 11.68 -2.06 4.23
N TRP A 267 10.75 -2.78 4.87
CA TRP A 267 9.61 -3.38 4.19
C TRP A 267 8.72 -2.30 3.56
N VAL A 268 8.42 -1.23 4.30
CA VAL A 268 7.65 -0.09 3.76
C VAL A 268 8.34 0.54 2.55
N LYS A 269 9.64 0.83 2.63
CA LYS A 269 10.40 1.39 1.50
C LYS A 269 10.38 0.45 0.29
N ARG A 270 10.50 -0.86 0.49
CA ARG A 270 10.43 -1.83 -0.59
C ARG A 270 9.04 -1.84 -1.24
N ALA A 271 7.98 -1.88 -0.44
CA ALA A 271 6.60 -1.77 -0.93
C ALA A 271 6.38 -0.47 -1.72
N MET A 272 6.95 0.64 -1.27
CA MET A 272 6.93 1.93 -1.99
C MET A 272 7.76 1.92 -3.29
N SER A 273 8.82 1.13 -3.37
CA SER A 273 9.65 1.05 -4.58
C SER A 273 9.08 0.11 -5.64
N SER A 274 8.23 -0.83 -5.22
CA SER A 274 7.62 -1.84 -6.09
C SER A 274 6.23 -1.44 -6.61
N ILE A 275 5.88 -0.16 -6.47
CA ILE A 275 4.63 0.44 -6.99
C ILE A 275 4.47 0.15 -8.48
N GLY A 276 3.27 -0.32 -8.87
CA GLY A 276 2.93 -0.62 -10.27
C GLY A 276 3.57 -1.90 -10.82
N GLN A 277 4.36 -2.62 -10.01
CA GLN A 277 4.87 -3.94 -10.37
C GLN A 277 3.81 -5.01 -10.04
N PRO A 278 3.41 -5.85 -11.01
CA PRO A 278 2.59 -7.03 -10.77
C PRO A 278 3.17 -7.90 -9.66
N ALA A 279 2.29 -8.36 -8.77
CA ALA A 279 2.64 -9.28 -7.71
C ALA A 279 2.18 -10.69 -8.08
N ILE A 280 3.06 -11.68 -7.92
CA ILE A 280 2.75 -13.09 -8.15
C ILE A 280 2.85 -13.81 -6.81
N THR A 281 1.77 -14.49 -6.42
CA THR A 281 1.73 -15.37 -5.24
C THR A 281 1.60 -16.81 -5.70
N ARG A 282 2.47 -17.69 -5.19
CA ARG A 282 2.29 -19.14 -5.30
C ARG A 282 1.71 -19.67 -3.99
N LEU A 283 0.47 -20.13 -4.02
CA LEU A 283 -0.21 -20.72 -2.87
C LEU A 283 0.03 -22.23 -2.78
N ALA A 284 0.14 -22.88 -3.94
CA ALA A 284 0.50 -24.29 -4.09
C ALA A 284 1.17 -24.52 -5.46
N PRO A 285 1.81 -25.67 -5.70
CA PRO A 285 2.38 -25.99 -7.03
C PRO A 285 1.37 -25.87 -8.18
N ASN A 286 0.09 -26.08 -7.88
CA ASN A 286 -1.01 -26.09 -8.82
C ASN A 286 -1.92 -24.83 -8.73
N TYR A 287 -1.52 -23.82 -7.96
CA TYR A 287 -2.34 -22.64 -7.67
C TYR A 287 -1.49 -21.35 -7.56
N LEU A 288 -1.67 -20.45 -8.52
CA LEU A 288 -1.01 -19.16 -8.62
C LEU A 288 -2.03 -18.03 -8.65
N ILE A 289 -1.63 -16.89 -8.10
CA ILE A 289 -2.38 -15.64 -8.16
C ILE A 289 -1.48 -14.55 -8.72
N LEU A 290 -1.98 -13.82 -9.70
CA LEU A 290 -1.34 -12.65 -10.28
C LEU A 290 -2.21 -11.42 -10.01
N ARG A 291 -1.60 -10.38 -9.46
CA ARG A 291 -2.26 -9.08 -9.27
C ARG A 291 -1.57 -8.04 -10.11
N ARG A 292 -2.36 -7.20 -10.77
CA ARG A 292 -1.87 -6.04 -11.52
C ARG A 292 -2.82 -4.88 -11.27
N THR A 293 -2.71 -4.31 -10.08
CA THR A 293 -3.45 -3.11 -9.71
C THR A 293 -2.63 -1.88 -10.10
N THR A 294 -3.30 -0.74 -10.33
CA THR A 294 -2.62 0.56 -10.34
C THR A 294 -2.22 1.00 -8.92
N SER A 295 -2.30 0.09 -7.96
CA SER A 295 -2.04 0.35 -6.57
C SER A 295 -0.53 0.36 -6.28
N ASN A 296 -0.20 1.11 -5.24
CA ASN A 296 1.15 1.30 -4.74
C ASN A 296 1.56 0.19 -3.77
N VAL A 297 0.71 -0.82 -3.60
CA VAL A 297 0.86 -1.78 -2.52
C VAL A 297 0.79 -3.18 -3.12
N GLN A 298 1.93 -3.85 -3.14
CA GLN A 298 1.99 -5.24 -3.55
C GLN A 298 1.26 -6.12 -2.52
N ARG A 299 0.43 -7.02 -3.04
CA ARG A 299 -0.29 -8.00 -2.23
C ARG A 299 0.16 -9.41 -2.54
N PHE A 300 0.25 -10.18 -1.47
CA PHE A 300 0.48 -11.61 -1.52
C PHE A 300 -0.68 -12.35 -0.85
N GLY A 301 -0.95 -13.57 -1.28
CA GLY A 301 -2.03 -14.41 -0.74
C GLY A 301 -3.21 -14.60 -1.69
N GLU A 302 -4.28 -15.19 -1.17
CA GLU A 302 -5.56 -15.44 -1.87
C GLU A 302 -6.25 -14.14 -2.31
N CYS A 303 -7.12 -14.18 -3.34
CA CYS A 303 -7.92 -13.02 -3.75
C CYS A 303 -8.87 -12.59 -2.63
N ASP A 304 -8.94 -11.29 -2.36
CA ASP A 304 -9.93 -10.79 -1.40
C ASP A 304 -11.35 -10.88 -1.98
N PRO A 305 -12.40 -11.03 -1.16
CA PRO A 305 -13.78 -11.02 -1.65
C PRO A 305 -14.13 -9.77 -2.48
N GLU A 306 -13.63 -8.59 -2.10
CA GLU A 306 -13.81 -7.34 -2.87
C GLU A 306 -13.11 -7.38 -4.24
N GLU A 307 -11.98 -8.09 -4.36
CA GLU A 307 -11.28 -8.26 -5.65
C GLU A 307 -12.09 -9.15 -6.61
N THR A 308 -12.87 -10.10 -6.08
CA THR A 308 -13.61 -11.10 -6.85
C THR A 308 -15.02 -10.69 -7.30
N GLN A 309 -15.44 -9.45 -7.00
CA GLN A 309 -16.81 -9.01 -7.26
C GLN A 309 -17.19 -9.00 -8.75
N LEU A 310 -16.25 -8.66 -9.63
CA LEU A 310 -16.48 -8.55 -11.07
C LEU A 310 -15.52 -9.45 -11.83
N THR A 311 -16.07 -10.50 -12.47
CA THR A 311 -15.30 -11.37 -13.37
C THR A 311 -15.20 -10.70 -14.73
N MET A 312 -13.98 -10.40 -15.17
CA MET A 312 -13.70 -9.85 -16.50
C MET A 312 -13.51 -10.94 -17.55
N TYR A 313 -12.90 -12.05 -17.13
CA TYR A 313 -12.59 -13.18 -18.00
C TYR A 313 -12.53 -14.47 -17.19
N SER A 314 -12.99 -15.55 -17.79
CA SER A 314 -12.82 -16.89 -17.24
C SER A 314 -12.66 -17.86 -18.40
N ASP A 315 -11.69 -18.76 -18.29
CA ASP A 315 -11.55 -19.90 -19.18
C ASP A 315 -11.27 -21.16 -18.37
N ARG A 316 -11.83 -22.27 -18.84
CA ARG A 316 -11.69 -23.58 -18.24
C ARG A 316 -11.44 -24.62 -19.31
N THR A 317 -10.21 -25.09 -19.37
CA THR A 317 -9.73 -26.00 -20.41
C THR A 317 -9.40 -27.37 -19.81
N ARG A 318 -9.92 -28.45 -20.42
CA ARG A 318 -9.53 -29.83 -20.08
C ARG A 318 -8.34 -30.24 -20.94
N ILE A 319 -7.31 -30.76 -20.30
CA ILE A 319 -6.07 -31.18 -20.93
C ILE A 319 -5.94 -32.69 -20.77
N GLN A 320 -5.74 -33.38 -21.89
CA GLN A 320 -5.47 -34.82 -21.90
C GLN A 320 -3.97 -35.05 -22.12
N PRO A 321 -3.38 -36.07 -21.47
CA PRO A 321 -2.00 -36.44 -21.75
C PRO A 321 -1.87 -36.91 -23.19
N PRO A 322 -0.71 -36.70 -23.83
CA PRO A 322 -0.44 -37.32 -25.12
C PRO A 322 -0.61 -38.84 -24.97
N PHE A 323 -1.22 -39.50 -25.96
CA PHE A 323 -1.51 -40.94 -25.98
C PHE A 323 -0.24 -41.81 -26.09
N THR A 324 0.74 -41.60 -25.23
CA THR A 324 1.97 -42.39 -25.16
C THR A 324 1.93 -43.24 -23.90
N PHE A 325 2.12 -44.55 -24.07
CA PHE A 325 2.08 -45.61 -23.06
C PHE A 325 3.17 -45.52 -21.96
N GLU A 326 3.87 -44.40 -21.86
CA GLU A 326 4.93 -44.17 -20.88
C GLU A 326 4.50 -43.07 -19.90
N ASP A 327 4.92 -43.20 -18.64
CA ASP A 327 4.75 -42.26 -17.50
C ASP A 327 5.43 -40.88 -17.72
N ARG A 328 5.37 -40.34 -18.93
CA ARG A 328 5.97 -39.06 -19.30
C ARG A 328 5.06 -37.92 -18.88
N GLU A 329 5.68 -36.88 -18.34
CA GLU A 329 5.02 -35.62 -18.05
C GLU A 329 4.65 -34.91 -19.35
N GLY A 330 3.38 -34.55 -19.48
CA GLY A 330 2.90 -33.63 -20.51
C GLY A 330 3.19 -32.18 -20.10
N ILE A 331 3.53 -31.36 -21.09
CA ILE A 331 3.73 -29.91 -20.91
C ILE A 331 2.79 -29.18 -21.87
N VAL A 332 1.93 -28.32 -21.33
CA VAL A 332 1.07 -27.42 -22.11
C VAL A 332 1.41 -25.98 -21.77
N LYS A 333 1.41 -25.11 -22.80
CA LYS A 333 1.63 -23.67 -22.66
C LYS A 333 0.37 -22.92 -23.03
N TYR A 334 -0.12 -22.10 -22.11
CA TYR A 334 -1.30 -21.25 -22.29
C TYR A 334 -0.88 -19.78 -22.31
N ASN A 335 -1.04 -19.09 -23.43
CA ASN A 335 -0.63 -17.69 -23.58
C ASN A 335 -1.65 -16.74 -22.93
N VAL A 336 -1.16 -15.79 -22.13
CA VAL A 336 -1.98 -14.80 -21.41
C VAL A 336 -1.45 -13.41 -21.72
N THR A 337 -2.33 -12.52 -22.18
CA THR A 337 -1.98 -11.13 -22.47
C THR A 337 -2.80 -10.20 -21.58
N LEU A 338 -2.11 -9.37 -20.78
CA LEU A 338 -2.78 -8.37 -19.94
C LEU A 338 -2.79 -7.02 -20.66
N GLN A 339 -3.99 -6.53 -21.00
CA GLN A 339 -4.19 -5.26 -21.70
C GLN A 339 -3.97 -4.05 -20.78
N GLU A 340 -3.73 -2.87 -21.34
CA GLU A 340 -3.45 -1.64 -20.58
C GLU A 340 -4.70 -0.95 -20.03
N ASP A 341 -5.81 -1.07 -20.75
CA ASP A 341 -7.09 -0.42 -20.48
C ASP A 341 -7.93 -1.14 -19.41
N MET A 342 -7.38 -2.23 -18.86
CA MET A 342 -8.01 -3.06 -17.84
C MET A 342 -7.26 -2.98 -16.52
N GLU A 343 -7.99 -2.74 -15.44
CA GLU A 343 -7.46 -2.81 -14.08
C GLU A 343 -7.76 -4.19 -13.49
N TYR A 344 -6.75 -5.07 -13.52
CA TYR A 344 -6.87 -6.44 -13.01
C TYR A 344 -6.63 -6.47 -11.51
N HIS A 345 -7.69 -6.61 -10.73
CA HIS A 345 -7.60 -6.70 -9.27
C HIS A 345 -6.95 -8.01 -8.84
N CYS A 346 -7.41 -9.14 -9.40
CA CYS A 346 -6.88 -10.46 -9.07
C CYS A 346 -7.07 -11.43 -10.24
N ILE A 347 -6.04 -12.22 -10.58
CA ILE A 347 -6.10 -13.26 -11.60
C ILE A 347 -5.68 -14.57 -10.97
N VAL A 348 -6.57 -15.54 -11.00
CA VAL A 348 -6.39 -16.87 -10.42
C VAL A 348 -6.04 -17.84 -11.53
N PHE A 349 -4.95 -18.60 -11.34
CA PHE A 349 -4.59 -19.76 -12.16
C PHE A 349 -4.64 -20.99 -11.29
N ARG A 350 -5.44 -21.97 -11.68
CA ARG A 350 -5.58 -23.24 -10.97
C ARG A 350 -5.49 -24.39 -11.94
N VAL A 351 -4.84 -25.46 -11.52
CA VAL A 351 -4.88 -26.74 -12.23
C VAL A 351 -5.16 -27.85 -11.24
N TRP A 352 -5.96 -28.84 -11.63
CA TRP A 352 -6.19 -30.03 -10.83
C TRP A 352 -6.43 -31.23 -11.73
N ASN A 353 -6.08 -32.41 -11.23
CA ASN A 353 -6.37 -33.66 -11.92
C ASN A 353 -7.89 -33.86 -12.02
N THR A 354 -8.36 -34.33 -13.16
CA THR A 354 -9.80 -34.52 -13.42
C THR A 354 -10.36 -35.73 -12.66
N TYR A 355 -9.53 -36.74 -12.40
CA TYR A 355 -9.98 -38.04 -11.87
C TYR A 355 -9.29 -38.47 -10.57
N THR A 356 -8.09 -37.98 -10.27
CA THR A 356 -7.30 -38.39 -9.09
C THR A 356 -6.95 -37.18 -8.22
N LYS A 357 -6.65 -37.40 -6.94
CA LYS A 357 -6.10 -36.35 -6.06
C LYS A 357 -4.58 -36.44 -5.89
N ASP A 358 -4.01 -37.59 -6.23
CA ASP A 358 -2.58 -37.85 -6.10
C ASP A 358 -1.80 -37.21 -7.26
N ASN A 359 -0.57 -36.74 -6.96
CA ASN A 359 0.33 -36.07 -7.90
C ASN A 359 -0.33 -34.89 -8.63
N PRO A 360 -0.63 -33.78 -7.93
CA PRO A 360 -1.25 -32.62 -8.54
C PRO A 360 -0.34 -32.04 -9.65
N PRO A 361 -0.94 -31.53 -10.74
CA PRO A 361 -0.17 -30.92 -11.81
C PRO A 361 0.50 -29.63 -11.34
N GLU A 362 1.66 -29.30 -11.89
CA GLU A 362 2.37 -28.06 -11.56
C GLU A 362 2.06 -26.97 -12.58
N ILE A 363 1.96 -25.73 -12.10
CA ILE A 363 1.90 -24.53 -12.94
C ILE A 363 3.06 -23.59 -12.68
N THR A 364 3.60 -23.02 -13.75
CA THR A 364 4.57 -21.94 -13.69
C THR A 364 4.12 -20.79 -14.60
N LEU A 365 4.23 -19.57 -14.10
CA LEU A 365 3.94 -18.37 -14.87
C LEU A 365 5.26 -17.77 -15.35
N ARG A 366 5.44 -17.66 -16.66
CA ARG A 366 6.65 -17.09 -17.26
C ARG A 366 6.31 -15.88 -18.12
N ARG A 367 7.10 -14.83 -18.00
CA ARG A 367 6.98 -13.62 -18.83
C ARG A 367 7.67 -13.86 -20.17
N TRP A 368 7.07 -13.41 -21.26
CA TRP A 368 7.71 -13.37 -22.58
C TRP A 368 7.76 -11.91 -23.06
N CYS A 369 8.95 -11.41 -23.35
CA CYS A 369 9.13 -10.12 -24.02
C CYS A 369 9.38 -10.33 -25.52
N THR A 370 8.66 -9.58 -26.36
CA THR A 370 8.79 -9.63 -27.83
C THR A 370 10.08 -9.01 -28.36
N ASN A 371 10.86 -8.31 -27.53
CA ASN A 371 12.12 -7.66 -27.92
C ASN A 371 13.35 -8.42 -27.42
N LEU A 372 14.20 -8.88 -28.36
CA LEU A 372 15.46 -9.62 -28.12
C LEU A 372 16.50 -8.85 -27.29
N ASN A 373 16.40 -7.51 -27.20
CA ASN A 373 17.37 -6.65 -26.51
C ASN A 373 16.80 -5.90 -25.28
N ALA A 374 15.55 -6.16 -24.88
CA ALA A 374 14.96 -5.47 -23.74
C ALA A 374 15.16 -6.27 -22.45
N ILE A 375 15.89 -5.69 -21.50
CA ILE A 375 15.92 -6.21 -20.13
C ILE A 375 14.48 -6.11 -19.59
N CYS A 376 13.83 -7.26 -19.38
CA CYS A 376 12.46 -7.36 -18.87
C CYS A 376 12.35 -7.06 -17.36
N SER A 377 13.25 -6.22 -16.83
CA SER A 377 13.25 -5.79 -15.42
C SER A 377 12.25 -4.67 -15.16
N GLY A 378 11.76 -3.99 -16.20
CA GLY A 378 10.73 -2.97 -16.11
C GLY A 378 9.33 -3.53 -16.38
N PHE A 379 8.38 -3.22 -15.50
CA PHE A 379 6.95 -3.30 -15.83
C PHE A 379 6.56 -1.97 -16.50
N SER A 380 6.78 -1.87 -17.81
CA SER A 380 6.22 -0.75 -18.57
C SER A 380 4.70 -0.88 -18.59
N MET A 381 3.99 0.25 -18.53
CA MET A 381 2.52 0.31 -18.49
C MET A 381 1.80 -0.28 -19.72
N LEU A 382 2.55 -0.77 -20.72
CA LEU A 382 2.13 -0.89 -22.12
C LEU A 382 1.58 -2.25 -22.61
N THR A 383 1.11 -3.17 -21.76
CA THR A 383 0.75 -4.59 -22.10
C THR A 383 1.85 -5.57 -21.68
N ILE A 384 1.45 -6.64 -21.01
CA ILE A 384 2.37 -7.67 -20.51
C ILE A 384 1.95 -9.02 -21.06
N PHE A 385 2.89 -9.73 -21.68
CA PHE A 385 2.70 -11.08 -22.20
C PHE A 385 3.28 -12.10 -21.24
N PHE A 386 2.46 -13.09 -20.91
CA PHE A 386 2.82 -14.26 -20.14
C PHE A 386 2.49 -15.53 -20.92
N TYR A 387 3.11 -16.62 -20.54
CA TYR A 387 2.57 -17.94 -20.76
C TYR A 387 2.55 -18.72 -19.44
N VAL A 388 1.48 -19.46 -19.24
CA VAL A 388 1.32 -20.42 -18.15
C VAL A 388 1.78 -21.76 -18.68
N GLU A 389 2.83 -22.31 -18.08
CA GLU A 389 3.35 -23.63 -18.38
C GLU A 389 2.77 -24.61 -17.34
N ILE A 390 2.07 -25.63 -17.83
CA ILE A 390 1.34 -26.61 -17.05
C ILE A 390 2.02 -27.96 -17.25
N ILE A 391 2.51 -28.57 -16.18
CA ILE A 391 3.17 -29.87 -16.17
C ILE A 391 2.23 -30.89 -15.50
N PHE A 392 1.92 -31.99 -16.18
CA PHE A 392 0.89 -32.92 -15.73
C PHE A 392 1.18 -34.36 -16.17
N LYS A 393 0.74 -35.35 -15.39
CA LYS A 393 0.84 -36.79 -15.73
C LYS A 393 -0.50 -37.40 -16.13
N HIS A 394 -1.57 -36.94 -15.49
CA HIS A 394 -2.92 -37.41 -15.75
C HIS A 394 -3.76 -36.31 -16.40
N ALA A 395 -4.90 -36.69 -16.98
CA ALA A 395 -5.86 -35.72 -17.49
C ALA A 395 -6.20 -34.70 -16.39
N CYS A 396 -6.04 -33.42 -16.72
CA CYS A 396 -6.20 -32.33 -15.77
C CYS A 396 -7.15 -31.26 -16.34
N THR A 397 -7.65 -30.42 -15.45
CA THR A 397 -8.44 -29.25 -15.78
C THR A 397 -7.65 -28.03 -15.37
N PHE A 398 -7.40 -27.14 -16.33
CA PHE A 398 -6.83 -25.82 -16.11
C PHE A 398 -7.94 -24.79 -16.08
N GLU A 399 -7.89 -23.88 -15.12
CA GLU A 399 -8.82 -22.77 -14.96
C GLU A 399 -8.03 -21.48 -14.76
N ILE A 400 -8.42 -20.46 -15.52
CA ILE A 400 -7.98 -19.09 -15.34
C ILE A 400 -9.21 -18.21 -15.11
N VAL A 401 -9.20 -17.42 -14.04
CA VAL A 401 -10.25 -16.44 -13.75
C VAL A 401 -9.60 -15.10 -13.49
N ALA A 402 -9.95 -14.08 -14.27
CA ALA A 402 -9.48 -12.71 -14.10
C ALA A 402 -10.63 -11.84 -13.57
N TYR A 403 -10.39 -11.20 -12.44
CA TYR A 403 -11.27 -10.24 -11.80
C TYR A 403 -10.69 -8.84 -11.87
N GLY A 404 -11.55 -7.83 -12.00
CA GLY A 404 -11.12 -6.46 -12.14
C GLY A 404 -12.21 -5.54 -12.68
N THR A 405 -11.82 -4.35 -13.10
CA THR A 405 -12.74 -3.37 -13.70
C THR A 405 -12.18 -2.81 -15.00
N ALA A 406 -13.07 -2.47 -15.93
CA ALA A 406 -12.70 -1.67 -17.09
C ALA A 406 -12.33 -0.26 -16.60
N SER A 407 -11.18 0.25 -17.03
CA SER A 407 -10.77 1.60 -16.66
C SER A 407 -11.81 2.61 -17.14
N LYS A 408 -12.34 3.42 -16.22
CA LYS A 408 -13.12 4.59 -16.61
C LYS A 408 -12.14 5.62 -17.15
N TYR A 409 -12.00 5.69 -18.47
CA TYR A 409 -11.18 6.71 -19.12
C TYR A 409 -11.57 8.08 -18.56
N VAL A 410 -10.61 8.75 -17.92
CA VAL A 410 -10.67 10.19 -17.77
C VAL A 410 -10.39 10.72 -19.17
N ASP A 411 -11.42 11.23 -19.85
CA ASP A 411 -11.27 11.88 -21.15
C ASP A 411 -10.21 12.99 -20.98
N ALA A 412 -9.02 12.76 -21.55
CA ALA A 412 -7.89 13.67 -21.42
C ALA A 412 -8.26 15.05 -21.97
N LYS A 413 -9.15 15.13 -22.97
CA LYS A 413 -9.68 16.38 -23.49
C LYS A 413 -10.57 17.07 -22.46
N ALA A 414 -11.50 16.34 -21.84
CA ALA A 414 -12.35 16.87 -20.78
C ALA A 414 -11.55 17.31 -19.54
N LEU A 415 -10.53 16.55 -19.14
CA LEU A 415 -9.64 16.89 -18.04
C LEU A 415 -8.80 18.13 -18.37
N MET A 416 -8.24 18.22 -19.57
CA MET A 416 -7.48 19.39 -20.01
C MET A 416 -8.38 20.62 -20.14
N LEU A 417 -9.63 20.47 -20.59
CA LEU A 417 -10.62 21.54 -20.60
C LEU A 417 -10.93 22.02 -19.17
N TYR A 418 -11.14 21.09 -18.23
CA TYR A 418 -11.33 21.41 -16.82
C TYR A 418 -10.12 22.14 -16.23
N LEU A 419 -8.91 21.63 -16.40
CA LEU A 419 -7.68 22.25 -15.90
C LEU A 419 -7.44 23.64 -16.52
N ASN A 420 -7.71 23.79 -17.82
CA ASN A 420 -7.60 25.07 -18.52
C ASN A 420 -8.67 26.08 -18.06
N SER A 421 -9.87 25.61 -17.69
CA SER A 421 -10.92 26.48 -17.12
C SER A 421 -10.57 26.99 -15.71
N LYS A 422 -9.67 26.31 -15.00
CA LYS A 422 -9.23 26.65 -13.64
C LYS A 422 -7.96 27.49 -13.59
N LYS A 423 -7.27 27.67 -14.72
CA LYS A 423 -6.11 28.57 -14.81
C LYS A 423 -6.57 30.01 -14.91
N VAL A 424 -6.15 30.85 -13.96
CA VAL A 424 -6.24 32.30 -14.08
C VAL A 424 -5.37 32.70 -15.27
N ARG A 425 -5.98 33.24 -16.33
CA ARG A 425 -5.24 33.71 -17.50
C ARG A 425 -4.51 35.01 -17.12
N PRO A 426 -3.23 35.17 -17.47
CA PRO A 426 -2.55 36.45 -17.30
C PRO A 426 -3.27 37.52 -18.13
N GLN A 427 -3.47 38.70 -17.55
CA GLN A 427 -4.02 39.82 -18.29
C GLN A 427 -3.00 40.24 -19.35
N VAL A 428 -3.37 40.06 -20.61
CA VAL A 428 -2.61 40.58 -21.74
C VAL A 428 -2.88 42.08 -21.76
N HIS A 429 -1.92 42.89 -21.32
CA HIS A 429 -1.94 44.31 -21.59
C HIS A 429 -1.69 44.51 -23.09
N GLU A 430 -2.70 45.01 -23.80
CA GLU A 430 -2.53 45.47 -25.18
C GLU A 430 -1.53 46.63 -25.20
N ALA A 431 -0.29 46.34 -25.57
CA ALA A 431 0.68 47.35 -25.92
C ALA A 431 0.22 48.00 -27.23
N SER A 432 -0.34 49.20 -27.12
CA SER A 432 -0.65 50.06 -28.27
C SER A 432 0.66 50.49 -28.94
N PHE A 433 1.02 49.79 -30.02
CA PHE A 433 2.07 50.26 -30.93
C PHE A 433 1.55 51.48 -31.69
N LYS A 434 1.94 52.68 -31.22
CA LYS A 434 1.90 53.88 -32.05
C LYS A 434 3.09 53.83 -33.00
N TYR A 435 2.81 53.64 -34.29
CA TYR A 435 3.79 53.90 -35.35
C TYR A 435 4.09 55.40 -35.40
N GLN A 436 5.37 55.75 -35.30
CA GLN A 436 5.92 57.05 -35.70
C GLN A 436 6.61 56.90 -37.05
#